data_AF-A0A6A6QUZ1-F1
#
_entry.id   AF-A0A6A6QUZ1-F1
#
_cell.length_a   1.000
_cell.length_b   1.000
_cell.length_c   1.000
_cell.angle_alpha   90.00
_cell.angle_beta   90.00
_cell.angle_gamma   90.00
#
_symmetry.space_group_name_H-M   'P 1'
#
loop_
_entity.id
_entity.type
_entity.pdbx_description
1 polymer ?
#
loop_
_entity_poly.entity_id
_entity_poly.type
_entity_poly.pdbx_seq_one_letter_code
_entity_poly.pdbx_strand_id
1 'polypeptide(L)'
;MWSEELDLAIISKVIKAMPLLRSITLAADISEKDESWWAGLGYAGTGYGGMKTLNSPGLAAGVRQLGTLLLACRDAGTKLTSMDLHCLSWRFFEHLHQNDGLQLFRSATCFLTRFSLDIATITMQDEDDADDEAAECRLFLRGDVLGQILRDMTNLQHLQLSADSTVRCHRHDNLWITLGSTIRGHVWPHLTSLTLKQMATSEETLLTFVGDHMPTLKQLHLGSLLLSTGNWISAFEKIRELIVRHGLESLAISGCHYEREPHGHPSYIFASRFQNTAEQLCGTDCIPYGYNGTLECYLMYGGPCPYVWPYFAFATFDGDF
;
A
#
# COMPACT_ATOMS: atom_id res chain seq x y z
N MET A 1 -14.55 20.41 -19.01
CA MET A 1 -13.89 21.73 -19.00
C MET A 1 -14.50 22.66 -17.95
N TRP A 2 -15.73 23.16 -18.08
CA TRP A 2 -16.34 24.11 -17.11
C TRP A 2 -16.37 23.63 -15.64
N SER A 3 -16.47 22.33 -15.41
CA SER A 3 -16.54 21.77 -14.06
C SER A 3 -15.19 21.79 -13.32
N GLU A 4 -14.07 21.67 -14.03
CA GLU A 4 -12.73 21.63 -13.42
C GLU A 4 -12.27 23.03 -12.99
N GLU A 5 -12.55 24.04 -13.81
CA GLU A 5 -12.27 25.44 -13.47
C GLU A 5 -13.08 25.88 -12.25
N LEU A 6 -14.35 25.45 -12.16
CA LEU A 6 -15.19 25.74 -11.01
C LEU A 6 -14.67 25.06 -9.74
N ASP A 7 -14.33 23.76 -9.81
CA ASP A 7 -13.73 23.04 -8.68
C ASP A 7 -12.44 23.71 -8.22
N LEU A 8 -11.56 24.05 -9.16
CA LEU A 8 -10.29 24.71 -8.85
C LEU A 8 -10.52 26.08 -8.23
N ALA A 9 -11.46 26.88 -8.74
CA ALA A 9 -11.76 28.20 -8.18
C ALA A 9 -12.29 28.09 -6.74
N ILE A 10 -13.18 27.13 -6.48
CA ILE A 10 -13.74 26.89 -5.14
C ILE A 10 -12.66 26.40 -4.19
N ILE A 11 -11.93 25.34 -4.56
CA ILE A 11 -10.89 24.75 -3.70
C ILE A 11 -9.78 25.76 -3.46
N SER A 12 -9.31 26.48 -4.49
CA SER A 12 -8.29 27.53 -4.32
C SER A 12 -8.71 28.63 -3.36
N LYS A 13 -9.98 29.06 -3.41
CA LYS A 13 -10.51 30.04 -2.46
C LYS A 13 -10.49 29.51 -1.02
N VAL A 14 -10.85 28.24 -0.83
CA VAL A 14 -10.83 27.58 0.49
C VAL A 14 -9.39 27.45 1.01
N ILE A 15 -8.48 26.92 0.20
CA ILE A 15 -7.07 26.72 0.60
C ILE A 15 -6.40 28.06 0.94
N LYS A 16 -6.64 29.13 0.16
CA LYS A 16 -6.13 30.48 0.46
C LYS A 16 -6.65 31.05 1.78
N ALA A 17 -7.84 30.63 2.22
CA ALA A 17 -8.38 31.00 3.53
C ALA A 17 -7.78 30.16 4.68
N MET A 18 -6.95 29.16 4.38
CA MET A 18 -6.33 28.24 5.35
C MET A 18 -4.78 28.32 5.30
N PRO A 19 -4.16 29.45 5.70
CA PRO A 19 -2.70 29.63 5.61
C PRO A 19 -1.88 28.64 6.48
N LEU A 20 -2.54 28.05 7.48
CA LEU A 20 -1.96 27.04 8.37
C LEU A 20 -2.20 25.60 7.88
N LEU A 21 -2.75 25.40 6.67
CA LEU A 21 -2.91 24.06 6.11
C LEU A 21 -1.53 23.41 5.93
N ARG A 22 -1.39 22.19 6.47
CA ARG A 22 -0.14 21.40 6.43
C ARG A 22 -0.36 19.94 6.07
N SER A 23 -1.59 19.44 6.21
CA SER A 23 -1.94 18.06 5.97
C SER A 23 -3.16 17.99 5.07
N ILE A 24 -3.16 17.04 4.16
CA ILE A 24 -4.34 16.68 3.37
C ILE A 24 -4.59 15.18 3.49
N THR A 25 -5.86 14.82 3.56
CA THR A 25 -6.31 13.43 3.48
C THR A 25 -7.31 13.34 2.34
N LEU A 26 -7.06 12.43 1.41
CA LEU A 26 -8.01 12.06 0.37
C LEU A 26 -8.39 10.61 0.57
N ALA A 27 -9.66 10.35 0.86
CA ALA A 27 -10.20 9.01 0.94
C ALA A 27 -11.41 8.94 0.01
N ALA A 28 -11.52 7.84 -0.75
CA ALA A 28 -12.81 7.46 -1.28
C ALA A 28 -13.71 7.12 -0.09
N ASP A 29 -14.85 7.81 0.03
CA ASP A 29 -15.76 7.67 1.18
C ASP A 29 -16.30 6.23 1.24
N ILE A 30 -15.63 5.39 2.03
CA ILE A 30 -16.23 4.28 2.74
C ILE A 30 -16.45 4.85 4.14
N SER A 31 -17.55 5.56 4.35
CA SER A 31 -17.75 6.24 5.63
C SER A 31 -17.65 5.20 6.75
N GLU A 32 -16.94 5.47 7.85
CA GLU A 32 -16.92 4.59 9.05
C GLU A 32 -18.33 4.26 9.55
N LYS A 33 -19.34 5.07 9.19
CA LYS A 33 -20.73 4.76 9.47
C LYS A 33 -21.22 3.53 8.73
N ASP A 34 -20.73 3.20 7.54
CA ASP A 34 -21.13 1.98 6.85
C ASP A 34 -20.76 0.74 7.67
N GLU A 35 -19.60 0.68 8.33
CA GLU A 35 -19.24 -0.45 9.21
C GLU A 35 -20.28 -0.68 10.34
N SER A 36 -20.83 0.40 10.90
CA SER A 36 -21.87 0.31 11.95
C SER A 36 -23.25 -0.12 11.45
N TRP A 37 -23.56 0.09 10.16
CA TRP A 37 -24.82 -0.36 9.57
C TRP A 37 -24.83 -1.86 9.26
N TRP A 38 -23.66 -2.44 8.96
CA TRP A 38 -23.53 -3.88 8.66
C TRP A 38 -23.56 -4.77 9.89
N ALA A 39 -23.08 -4.28 11.04
CA ALA A 39 -23.12 -5.05 12.29
C ALA A 39 -24.55 -5.34 12.80
N GLY A 40 -25.57 -4.61 12.32
CA GLY A 40 -26.95 -4.73 12.78
C GLY A 40 -27.90 -5.51 11.87
N LEU A 41 -27.54 -5.75 10.60
CA LEU A 41 -28.39 -6.39 9.61
C LEU A 41 -27.74 -7.70 9.19
N GLY A 42 -28.14 -8.81 9.80
CA GLY A 42 -27.68 -10.18 9.48
C GLY A 42 -28.11 -10.67 8.09
N TYR A 43 -27.95 -9.84 7.07
CA TYR A 43 -28.29 -10.07 5.68
C TYR A 43 -27.03 -9.96 4.82
N ALA A 44 -26.60 -11.10 4.30
CA ALA A 44 -25.55 -11.25 3.29
C ALA A 44 -26.03 -10.75 1.91
N GLY A 45 -26.38 -9.46 1.83
CA GLY A 45 -26.85 -8.78 0.63
C GLY A 45 -25.83 -7.73 0.15
N THR A 46 -25.14 -8.05 -0.94
CA THR A 46 -24.05 -7.34 -1.61
C THR A 46 -24.47 -6.03 -2.28
N GLY A 47 -24.86 -5.01 -1.51
CA GLY A 47 -25.17 -3.69 -2.02
C GLY A 47 -24.22 -2.63 -1.46
N TYR A 48 -23.04 -2.47 -2.08
CA TYR A 48 -22.13 -1.37 -1.73
C TYR A 48 -22.79 -0.01 -2.02
N GLY A 49 -22.94 0.79 -0.95
CA GLY A 49 -23.59 2.10 -0.91
C GLY A 49 -22.64 3.27 -0.71
N GLY A 50 -21.32 3.09 -0.88
CA GLY A 50 -20.39 4.19 -1.06
C GLY A 50 -20.76 4.95 -2.34
N MET A 51 -20.82 6.28 -2.27
CA MET A 51 -21.30 7.14 -3.36
C MET A 51 -20.57 6.78 -4.67
N LYS A 52 -21.29 6.13 -5.60
CA LYS A 52 -20.90 5.71 -6.96
C LYS A 52 -20.31 6.85 -7.84
N THR A 53 -20.23 8.06 -7.30
CA THR A 53 -19.83 9.30 -7.95
C THR A 53 -18.33 9.57 -7.90
N LEU A 54 -17.57 8.96 -6.99
CA LEU A 54 -16.09 8.97 -7.07
C LEU A 54 -15.59 7.95 -8.10
N ASN A 55 -16.34 6.87 -8.32
CA ASN A 55 -16.05 5.78 -9.26
C ASN A 55 -17.05 5.76 -10.43
N SER A 56 -17.43 6.93 -10.96
CA SER A 56 -18.24 6.93 -12.18
C SER A 56 -17.43 6.29 -13.30
N PRO A 57 -18.01 5.38 -14.10
CA PRO A 57 -17.31 4.75 -15.22
C PRO A 57 -16.62 5.80 -16.10
N GLY A 58 -15.31 5.67 -16.29
CA GLY A 58 -14.49 6.61 -17.08
C GLY A 58 -13.92 7.82 -16.32
N LEU A 59 -14.23 8.01 -15.03
CA LEU A 59 -13.55 8.98 -14.17
C LEU A 59 -12.72 8.21 -13.14
N ALA A 60 -11.41 8.16 -13.36
CA ALA A 60 -10.47 7.55 -12.43
C ALA A 60 -10.61 8.21 -11.04
N ALA A 61 -11.04 7.42 -10.07
CA ALA A 61 -11.37 7.88 -8.74
C ALA A 61 -10.20 8.63 -8.08
N GLY A 62 -10.49 9.83 -7.56
CA GLY A 62 -9.49 10.65 -6.89
C GLY A 62 -8.52 11.39 -7.81
N VAL A 63 -8.47 11.12 -9.12
CA VAL A 63 -7.49 11.76 -10.03
C VAL A 63 -7.72 13.26 -10.14
N ARG A 64 -8.96 13.64 -10.49
CA ARG A 64 -9.34 15.05 -10.62
C ARG A 64 -9.28 15.75 -9.28
N GLN A 65 -9.79 15.13 -8.22
CA GLN A 65 -9.86 15.70 -6.88
C GLN A 65 -8.45 16.00 -6.34
N LEU A 66 -7.54 15.03 -6.44
CA LEU A 66 -6.15 15.21 -6.02
C LEU A 66 -5.43 16.24 -6.91
N GLY A 67 -5.60 16.16 -8.23
CA GLY A 67 -5.00 17.12 -9.16
C GLY A 67 -5.41 18.56 -8.85
N THR A 68 -6.72 18.81 -8.67
CA THR A 68 -7.26 20.13 -8.31
C THR A 68 -6.75 20.59 -6.94
N LEU A 69 -6.69 19.69 -5.95
CA LEU A 69 -6.19 20.01 -4.62
C LEU A 69 -4.71 20.38 -4.61
N LEU A 70 -3.87 19.66 -5.36
CA LEU A 70 -2.43 19.94 -5.48
C LEU A 70 -2.19 21.26 -6.22
N LEU A 71 -2.95 21.54 -7.29
CA LEU A 71 -2.92 22.84 -7.99
C LEU A 71 -3.27 23.99 -7.04
N ALA A 72 -4.38 23.86 -6.30
CA ALA A 72 -4.81 24.87 -5.35
C ALA A 72 -3.78 25.10 -4.22
N CYS A 73 -3.18 24.03 -3.70
CA CYS A 73 -2.11 24.11 -2.70
C CYS A 73 -0.87 24.86 -3.25
N ARG A 74 -0.44 24.51 -4.47
CA ARG A 74 0.68 25.19 -5.14
C ARG A 74 0.39 26.68 -5.33
N ASP A 75 -0.78 27.02 -5.85
CA ASP A 75 -1.16 28.40 -6.17
C ASP A 75 -1.37 29.26 -4.90
N ALA A 76 -1.67 28.63 -3.77
CA ALA A 76 -1.72 29.27 -2.46
C ALA A 76 -0.36 29.36 -1.75
N GLY A 77 0.70 28.74 -2.29
CA GLY A 77 2.01 28.65 -1.64
C GLY A 77 2.01 27.75 -0.40
N THR A 78 1.06 26.81 -0.30
CA THR A 78 0.94 25.89 0.83
C THR A 78 2.11 24.91 0.84
N LYS A 79 2.76 24.79 2.00
CA LYS A 79 3.82 23.80 2.24
C LYS A 79 3.24 22.61 2.98
N LEU A 80 2.80 21.60 2.24
CA LEU A 80 2.29 20.36 2.82
C LEU A 80 3.44 19.59 3.48
N THR A 81 3.21 19.14 4.70
CA THR A 81 4.13 18.27 5.46
C THR A 81 3.58 16.85 5.59
N SER A 82 2.27 16.65 5.42
CA SER A 82 1.62 15.35 5.49
C SER A 82 0.61 15.20 4.35
N MET A 83 0.57 14.00 3.78
CA MET A 83 -0.39 13.62 2.75
C MET A 83 -0.76 12.16 2.93
N ASP A 84 -2.05 11.89 3.13
CA ASP A 84 -2.60 10.54 3.27
C ASP A 84 -3.64 10.31 2.16
N LEU A 85 -3.33 9.37 1.26
CA LEU A 85 -4.11 9.06 0.06
C LEU A 85 -4.62 7.62 0.16
N HIS A 86 -5.91 7.46 0.41
CA HIS A 86 -6.56 6.17 0.60
C HIS A 86 -7.39 5.79 -0.63
N CYS A 87 -7.18 4.57 -1.14
CA CYS A 87 -7.86 4.04 -2.32
C CYS A 87 -7.67 4.91 -3.58
N LEU A 88 -6.46 5.43 -3.80
CA LEU A 88 -6.16 6.25 -4.98
C LEU A 88 -6.05 5.35 -6.21
N SER A 89 -6.85 5.61 -7.23
CA SER A 89 -6.76 4.92 -8.53
C SER A 89 -5.35 4.96 -9.09
N TRP A 90 -4.80 3.80 -9.49
CA TRP A 90 -3.48 3.73 -10.15
C TRP A 90 -3.38 4.60 -11.42
N ARG A 91 -4.51 4.80 -12.12
CA ARG A 91 -4.60 5.71 -13.29
C ARG A 91 -4.27 7.17 -12.97
N PHE A 92 -4.23 7.56 -11.69
CA PHE A 92 -3.66 8.86 -11.29
C PHE A 92 -2.23 9.02 -11.78
N PHE A 93 -1.41 7.99 -11.58
CA PHE A 93 0.00 8.01 -11.95
C PHE A 93 0.18 8.01 -13.47
N GLU A 94 -0.71 7.33 -14.19
CA GLU A 94 -0.78 7.39 -15.65
C GLU A 94 -1.10 8.82 -16.12
N HIS A 95 -2.11 9.45 -15.54
CA HIS A 95 -2.47 10.82 -15.86
C HIS A 95 -1.33 11.80 -15.56
N LEU A 96 -0.63 11.65 -14.43
CA LEU A 96 0.55 12.46 -14.09
C LEU A 96 1.67 12.29 -15.14
N HIS A 97 1.88 11.06 -15.61
CA HIS A 97 2.92 10.76 -16.59
C HIS A 97 2.61 11.37 -17.97
N GLN A 98 1.34 11.36 -18.39
CA GLN A 98 0.92 11.84 -19.71
C GLN A 98 0.79 13.37 -19.82
N ASN A 99 0.51 14.08 -18.72
CA ASN A 99 0.11 15.50 -18.74
C ASN A 99 1.08 16.46 -18.05
N ASP A 100 2.38 16.13 -18.00
CA ASP A 100 3.41 16.87 -17.23
C ASP A 100 3.06 17.06 -15.74
N GLY A 101 2.09 16.28 -15.23
CA GLY A 101 1.59 16.37 -13.87
C GLY A 101 2.64 15.98 -12.82
N LEU A 102 3.69 15.25 -13.21
CA LEU A 102 4.81 14.92 -12.33
C LEU A 102 5.47 16.16 -11.73
N GLN A 103 5.65 17.24 -12.51
CA GLN A 103 6.27 18.46 -11.98
C GLN A 103 5.36 19.17 -10.97
N LEU A 104 4.06 19.19 -11.24
CA LEU A 104 3.07 19.68 -10.30
C LEU A 104 3.13 18.88 -8.99
N PHE A 105 3.08 17.55 -9.08
CA PHE A 105 3.12 16.66 -7.92
C PHE A 105 4.39 16.91 -7.09
N ARG A 106 5.56 16.89 -7.73
CA ARG A 106 6.86 17.16 -7.11
C ARG A 106 6.89 18.48 -6.36
N SER A 107 6.39 19.55 -6.98
CA SER A 107 6.36 20.87 -6.36
C SER A 107 5.48 20.93 -5.10
N ALA A 108 4.41 20.14 -5.06
CA ALA A 108 3.51 20.06 -3.93
C ALA A 108 4.00 19.12 -2.82
N THR A 109 4.86 18.14 -3.14
CA THR A 109 5.29 17.09 -2.20
C THR A 109 6.72 17.22 -1.67
N CYS A 110 7.52 18.17 -2.15
CA CYS A 110 8.93 18.30 -1.75
C CYS A 110 9.16 18.60 -0.25
N PHE A 111 8.13 19.09 0.46
CA PHE A 111 8.19 19.37 1.90
C PHE A 111 7.54 18.27 2.77
N LEU A 112 7.09 17.17 2.17
CA LEU A 112 6.46 16.10 2.93
C LEU A 112 7.46 15.44 3.88
N THR A 113 7.02 15.29 5.12
CA THR A 113 7.65 14.44 6.14
C THR A 113 6.83 13.18 6.37
N ARG A 114 5.55 13.16 5.98
CA ARG A 114 4.67 12.00 6.04
C ARG A 114 3.96 11.79 4.70
N PHE A 115 4.07 10.59 4.17
CA PHE A 115 3.36 10.17 2.96
C PHE A 115 2.76 8.79 3.18
N SER A 116 1.43 8.70 3.08
CA SER A 116 0.69 7.44 3.08
C SER A 116 -0.05 7.31 1.76
N LEU A 117 0.13 6.18 1.10
CA LEU A 117 -0.48 5.90 -0.19
C LEU A 117 -1.00 4.47 -0.20
N ASP A 118 -2.31 4.35 -0.35
CA ASP A 118 -3.01 3.09 -0.61
C ASP A 118 -3.57 3.15 -2.04
N ILE A 119 -2.99 2.36 -2.94
CA ILE A 119 -3.33 2.36 -4.37
C ILE A 119 -4.48 1.39 -4.61
N ALA A 120 -5.57 1.89 -5.18
CA ALA A 120 -6.63 1.07 -5.75
C ALA A 120 -6.18 0.55 -7.12
N THR A 121 -6.06 -0.77 -7.22
CA THR A 121 -5.57 -1.47 -8.40
C THR A 121 -6.69 -1.90 -9.35
N ILE A 122 -7.93 -1.97 -8.84
CA ILE A 122 -9.16 -2.19 -9.60
C ILE A 122 -10.06 -0.98 -9.34
N THR A 123 -10.54 -0.33 -10.39
CA THR A 123 -11.39 0.87 -10.30
C THR A 123 -12.68 0.72 -11.09
N MET A 124 -12.77 -0.26 -11.98
CA MET A 124 -13.98 -0.57 -12.73
C MET A 124 -14.96 -1.39 -11.89
N GLN A 125 -16.26 -1.10 -12.09
CA GLN A 125 -17.36 -1.77 -11.38
C GLN A 125 -17.72 -3.12 -12.02
N ASP A 126 -17.25 -3.36 -13.25
CA ASP A 126 -17.53 -4.57 -14.02
C ASP A 126 -16.54 -5.66 -13.63
N GLU A 127 -17.03 -6.68 -12.93
CA GLU A 127 -16.24 -7.83 -12.46
C GLU A 127 -15.56 -8.58 -13.62
N ASP A 128 -16.12 -8.49 -14.82
CA ASP A 128 -15.62 -9.16 -16.02
C ASP A 128 -14.27 -8.58 -16.50
N ASP A 129 -13.98 -7.31 -16.19
CA ASP A 129 -12.75 -6.62 -16.64
C ASP A 129 -11.73 -6.39 -15.49
N ALA A 130 -12.01 -6.90 -14.29
CA ALA A 130 -11.19 -6.65 -13.11
C ALA A 130 -9.77 -7.21 -13.26
N ASP A 131 -9.63 -8.40 -13.86
CA ASP A 131 -8.34 -9.07 -14.08
C ASP A 131 -7.48 -8.35 -15.13
N ASP A 132 -8.12 -7.79 -16.16
CA ASP A 132 -7.45 -7.03 -17.21
C ASP A 132 -6.95 -5.69 -16.67
N GLU A 133 -7.77 -4.94 -15.94
CA GLU A 133 -7.35 -3.69 -15.29
C GLU A 133 -6.22 -3.93 -14.29
N ALA A 134 -6.32 -5.02 -13.53
CA ALA A 134 -5.28 -5.45 -12.62
C ALA A 134 -3.96 -5.69 -13.36
N ALA A 135 -3.99 -6.39 -14.50
CA ALA A 135 -2.82 -6.61 -15.33
C ALA A 135 -2.23 -5.30 -15.88
N GLU A 136 -3.06 -4.38 -16.36
CA GLU A 136 -2.65 -3.05 -16.80
C GLU A 136 -1.97 -2.26 -15.68
N CYS A 137 -2.59 -2.25 -14.49
CA CYS A 137 -2.05 -1.62 -13.29
C CYS A 137 -0.64 -2.15 -12.96
N ARG A 138 -0.47 -3.48 -12.95
CA ARG A 138 0.83 -4.13 -12.71
C ARG A 138 1.85 -3.70 -13.74
N LEU A 139 1.51 -3.76 -15.03
CA LEU A 139 2.42 -3.38 -16.11
C LEU A 139 2.83 -1.92 -16.01
N PHE A 140 1.89 -1.03 -15.69
CA PHE A 140 2.16 0.40 -15.53
C PHE A 140 3.05 0.68 -14.30
N LEU A 141 2.71 0.11 -13.13
CA LEU A 141 3.44 0.32 -11.88
C LEU A 141 4.79 -0.43 -11.81
N ARG A 142 5.04 -1.40 -12.70
CA ARG A 142 6.41 -1.92 -12.94
C ARG A 142 7.36 -0.85 -13.47
N GLY A 143 6.83 0.23 -14.05
CA GLY A 143 7.59 1.42 -14.38
C GLY A 143 8.21 2.10 -13.15
N ASP A 144 8.96 3.17 -13.39
CA ASP A 144 9.62 3.96 -12.34
C ASP A 144 8.78 5.21 -11.96
N VAL A 145 7.48 5.26 -12.28
CA VAL A 145 6.67 6.47 -12.05
C VAL A 145 6.52 6.74 -10.55
N LEU A 146 6.15 5.73 -9.77
CA LEU A 146 6.02 5.86 -8.32
C LEU A 146 7.39 6.15 -7.68
N GLY A 147 8.46 5.51 -8.15
CA GLY A 147 9.81 5.79 -7.66
C GLY A 147 10.35 7.16 -8.00
N GLN A 148 10.00 7.71 -9.16
CA GLN A 148 10.30 9.10 -9.52
C GLN A 148 9.60 10.09 -8.60
N ILE A 149 8.41 9.77 -8.12
CA ILE A 149 7.64 10.62 -7.20
C ILE A 149 8.24 10.57 -5.80
N LEU A 150 8.52 9.37 -5.28
CA LEU A 150 9.00 9.18 -3.91
C LEU A 150 10.43 9.71 -3.68
N ARG A 151 11.29 9.64 -4.69
CA ARG A 151 12.70 10.10 -4.60
C ARG A 151 12.86 11.59 -4.29
N ASP A 152 11.89 12.40 -4.67
CA ASP A 152 11.96 13.85 -4.44
C ASP A 152 11.49 14.25 -3.03
N MET A 153 10.92 13.31 -2.27
CA MET A 153 10.48 13.51 -0.88
C MET A 153 11.66 13.31 0.09
N THR A 154 12.71 14.11 -0.02
CA THR A 154 13.97 13.91 0.73
C THR A 154 13.84 14.10 2.25
N ASN A 155 12.78 14.77 2.70
CA ASN A 155 12.49 15.03 4.11
C ASN A 155 11.61 13.95 4.77
N LEU A 156 11.35 12.85 4.06
CA LEU A 156 10.38 11.85 4.51
C LEU A 156 10.82 11.17 5.81
N GLN A 157 9.91 11.17 6.78
CA GLN A 157 10.05 10.54 8.10
C GLN A 157 9.10 9.34 8.24
N HIS A 158 7.95 9.39 7.58
CA HIS A 158 6.94 8.34 7.58
C HIS A 158 6.55 8.00 6.14
N LEU A 159 6.77 6.73 5.76
CA LEU A 159 6.36 6.19 4.47
C LEU A 159 5.43 5.00 4.70
N GLN A 160 4.21 5.10 4.17
CA GLN A 160 3.30 3.96 4.01
C GLN A 160 2.99 3.77 2.53
N LEU A 161 3.26 2.55 2.05
CA LEU A 161 2.87 2.09 0.73
C LEU A 161 2.00 0.84 0.88
N SER A 162 0.80 0.91 0.35
CA SER A 162 -0.10 -0.23 0.18
C SER A 162 -0.58 -0.26 -1.27
N ALA A 163 -0.60 -1.44 -1.88
CA ALA A 163 -1.69 -1.72 -2.81
C ALA A 163 -2.88 -2.14 -1.92
N ASP A 164 -4.10 -1.72 -2.25
CA ASP A 164 -5.27 -2.25 -1.56
C ASP A 164 -6.34 -2.65 -2.57
N SER A 165 -6.67 -3.94 -2.55
CA SER A 165 -7.86 -4.49 -3.20
C SER A 165 -9.02 -4.39 -2.21
N THR A 166 -9.51 -3.18 -1.95
CA THR A 166 -10.67 -2.97 -1.05
C THR A 166 -11.96 -3.59 -1.57
N VAL A 167 -11.96 -4.16 -2.77
CA VAL A 167 -13.20 -4.60 -3.42
C VAL A 167 -13.61 -6.00 -2.96
N ARG A 168 -12.73 -7.02 -2.88
CA ARG A 168 -13.09 -8.37 -2.39
C ARG A 168 -11.84 -9.15 -1.96
N CYS A 169 -11.47 -9.09 -0.68
CA CYS A 169 -10.33 -9.81 -0.10
C CYS A 169 -10.46 -11.36 -0.06
N HIS A 170 -11.27 -11.97 -0.93
CA HIS A 170 -11.57 -13.41 -0.90
C HIS A 170 -11.29 -14.15 -2.19
N ARG A 171 -10.87 -13.45 -3.24
CA ARG A 171 -10.21 -14.09 -4.38
C ARG A 171 -8.82 -13.51 -4.47
N HIS A 172 -7.86 -14.41 -4.68
CA HIS A 172 -6.44 -14.22 -4.52
C HIS A 172 -5.82 -13.29 -5.59
N ASP A 173 -6.55 -12.26 -6.01
CA ASP A 173 -6.18 -11.39 -7.11
C ASP A 173 -5.17 -10.35 -6.63
N ASN A 174 -3.89 -10.72 -6.58
CA ASN A 174 -2.92 -10.77 -7.70
C ASN A 174 -2.26 -9.40 -7.96
N LEU A 175 -2.46 -8.39 -7.12
CA LEU A 175 -2.04 -7.02 -7.43
C LEU A 175 -0.91 -6.50 -6.55
N TRP A 176 0.21 -7.20 -6.64
CA TRP A 176 1.43 -6.82 -5.94
C TRP A 176 2.19 -5.75 -6.72
N ILE A 177 2.46 -4.62 -6.06
CA ILE A 177 3.38 -3.62 -6.60
C ILE A 177 4.81 -4.07 -6.31
N THR A 178 5.68 -4.06 -7.31
CA THR A 178 7.07 -4.47 -7.13
C THR A 178 7.86 -3.40 -6.37
N LEU A 179 8.42 -3.77 -5.22
CA LEU A 179 9.22 -2.87 -4.37
C LEU A 179 10.48 -2.37 -5.11
N GLY A 180 11.15 -3.27 -5.84
CA GLY A 180 12.40 -2.96 -6.54
C GLY A 180 12.27 -1.89 -7.62
N SER A 181 11.19 -1.91 -8.42
CA SER A 181 10.91 -0.86 -9.41
C SER A 181 10.52 0.45 -8.75
N THR A 182 9.85 0.38 -7.60
CA THR A 182 9.33 1.53 -6.86
C THR A 182 10.42 2.33 -6.14
N ILE A 183 11.50 1.72 -5.65
CA ILE A 183 12.45 2.44 -4.78
C ILE A 183 13.87 2.52 -5.35
N ARG A 184 14.28 1.56 -6.18
CA ARG A 184 15.60 1.56 -6.89
C ARG A 184 16.80 1.94 -6.00
N GLY A 185 16.84 1.45 -4.76
CA GLY A 185 17.95 1.69 -3.83
C GLY A 185 18.05 3.12 -3.29
N HIS A 186 17.00 3.93 -3.42
CA HIS A 186 16.96 5.24 -2.77
C HIS A 186 16.89 5.10 -1.25
N VAL A 187 17.58 6.00 -0.54
CA VAL A 187 17.63 6.03 0.92
C VAL A 187 17.12 7.38 1.41
N TRP A 188 16.07 7.36 2.24
CA TRP A 188 15.53 8.54 2.91
C TRP A 188 16.24 8.74 4.26
N PRO A 189 17.10 9.77 4.40
CA PRO A 189 18.00 9.91 5.56
C PRO A 189 17.28 10.24 6.88
N HIS A 190 15.99 10.52 6.83
CA HIS A 190 15.17 10.87 7.99
C HIS A 190 14.04 9.87 8.25
N LEU A 191 14.01 8.73 7.54
CA LEU A 191 12.92 7.78 7.63
C LEU A 191 12.93 7.06 8.99
N THR A 192 11.88 7.29 9.77
CA THR A 192 11.72 6.70 11.11
C THR A 192 10.59 5.68 11.16
N SER A 193 9.66 5.70 10.21
CA SER A 193 8.51 4.80 10.15
C SER A 193 8.29 4.34 8.72
N LEU A 194 8.26 3.02 8.54
CA LEU A 194 8.08 2.37 7.24
C LEU A 194 6.96 1.33 7.35
N THR A 195 5.98 1.45 6.48
CA THR A 195 4.90 0.47 6.31
C THR A 195 4.85 0.00 4.87
N LEU A 196 4.99 -1.30 4.66
CA LEU A 196 4.88 -1.95 3.36
C LEU A 196 3.76 -2.98 3.40
N LYS A 197 2.76 -2.83 2.54
CA LYS A 197 1.59 -3.70 2.48
C LYS A 197 1.26 -4.06 1.03
N GLN A 198 0.89 -5.31 0.79
CA GLN A 198 0.54 -5.84 -0.53
C GLN A 198 1.60 -5.55 -1.61
N MET A 199 2.89 -5.71 -1.27
CA MET A 199 4.02 -5.52 -2.20
C MET A 199 4.68 -6.86 -2.58
N ALA A 200 5.17 -6.96 -3.82
CA ALA A 200 6.04 -8.05 -4.28
C ALA A 200 7.50 -7.61 -4.25
N THR A 201 8.40 -8.50 -3.86
CA THR A 201 9.84 -8.23 -3.77
C THR A 201 10.64 -9.51 -3.85
N SER A 202 11.94 -9.44 -4.16
CA SER A 202 12.86 -10.53 -3.79
C SER A 202 13.27 -10.40 -2.33
N GLU A 203 13.71 -11.50 -1.73
CA GLU A 203 14.32 -11.51 -0.39
C GLU A 203 15.51 -10.51 -0.35
N GLU A 204 16.39 -10.56 -1.34
CA GLU A 204 17.55 -9.64 -1.43
C GLU A 204 17.11 -8.17 -1.48
N THR A 205 16.14 -7.83 -2.33
CA THR A 205 15.66 -6.44 -2.46
C THR A 205 15.04 -5.95 -1.17
N LEU A 206 14.24 -6.78 -0.50
CA LEU A 206 13.61 -6.44 0.77
C LEU A 206 14.66 -6.19 1.85
N LEU A 207 15.63 -7.10 1.98
CA LEU A 207 16.66 -7.01 3.00
C LEU A 207 17.60 -5.83 2.80
N THR A 208 18.01 -5.57 1.56
CA THR A 208 18.81 -4.39 1.23
C THR A 208 18.03 -3.12 1.55
N PHE A 209 16.79 -3.01 1.08
CA PHE A 209 15.97 -1.83 1.31
C PHE A 209 15.73 -1.55 2.81
N VAL A 210 15.35 -2.59 3.56
CA VAL A 210 15.13 -2.49 5.01
C VAL A 210 16.45 -2.22 5.74
N GLY A 211 17.54 -2.87 5.35
CA GLY A 211 18.87 -2.69 5.92
C GLY A 211 19.41 -1.27 5.75
N ASP A 212 19.22 -0.67 4.57
CA ASP A 212 19.67 0.70 4.26
C ASP A 212 18.98 1.75 5.14
N HIS A 213 17.73 1.50 5.56
CA HIS A 213 16.95 2.42 6.39
C HIS A 213 17.00 2.09 7.89
N MET A 214 17.44 0.88 8.25
CA MET A 214 17.44 0.43 9.64
C MET A 214 18.16 1.37 10.63
N PRO A 215 19.26 2.08 10.27
CA PRO A 215 19.92 3.02 11.19
C PRO A 215 19.04 4.18 11.67
N THR A 216 18.04 4.59 10.90
CA THR A 216 17.13 5.70 11.25
C THR A 216 15.73 5.21 11.63
N LEU A 217 15.40 3.96 11.28
CA LEU A 217 14.08 3.39 11.45
C LEU A 217 13.79 3.07 12.93
N LYS A 218 12.65 3.58 13.41
CA LYS A 218 12.11 3.30 14.75
C LYS A 218 10.93 2.32 14.69
N GLN A 219 10.14 2.41 13.61
CA GLN A 219 8.92 1.63 13.42
C GLN A 219 8.95 0.93 12.06
N LEU A 220 8.70 -0.38 12.07
CA LEU A 220 8.56 -1.18 10.85
C LEU A 220 7.23 -1.92 10.88
N HIS A 221 6.45 -1.80 9.81
CA HIS A 221 5.25 -2.61 9.58
C HIS A 221 5.37 -3.35 8.25
N LEU A 222 5.44 -4.68 8.33
CA LEU A 222 5.34 -5.56 7.17
C LEU A 222 3.94 -6.19 7.15
N GLY A 223 3.11 -5.74 6.21
CA GLY A 223 1.80 -6.33 5.95
C GLY A 223 1.90 -7.57 5.08
N SER A 224 0.80 -7.91 4.41
CA SER A 224 0.84 -8.97 3.40
C SER A 224 1.93 -8.65 2.37
N LEU A 225 2.84 -9.59 2.11
CA LEU A 225 3.98 -9.41 1.21
C LEU A 225 4.20 -10.69 0.40
N LEU A 226 4.69 -10.53 -0.82
CA LEU A 226 5.05 -11.64 -1.69
C LEU A 226 6.57 -11.64 -1.97
N LEU A 227 7.24 -12.75 -1.69
CA LEU A 227 8.60 -13.02 -2.16
C LEU A 227 8.58 -13.71 -3.52
N SER A 228 8.95 -12.98 -4.58
CA SER A 228 9.09 -13.55 -5.92
C SER A 228 10.30 -14.48 -6.02
N THR A 229 11.34 -14.22 -5.22
CA THR A 229 12.50 -15.10 -5.02
C THR A 229 12.99 -15.04 -3.57
N GLY A 230 13.46 -16.19 -3.06
CA GLY A 230 13.93 -16.35 -1.68
C GLY A 230 12.95 -17.11 -0.79
N ASN A 231 13.15 -17.03 0.52
CA ASN A 231 12.33 -17.71 1.52
C ASN A 231 12.11 -16.80 2.74
N TRP A 232 10.88 -16.70 3.22
CA TRP A 232 10.51 -15.90 4.38
C TRP A 232 11.25 -16.29 5.65
N ILE A 233 11.57 -17.57 5.84
CA ILE A 233 12.34 -18.02 7.02
C ILE A 233 13.70 -17.31 7.05
N SER A 234 14.44 -17.38 5.95
CA SER A 234 15.75 -16.73 5.80
C SER A 234 15.62 -15.21 5.88
N ALA A 235 14.59 -14.63 5.25
CA ALA A 235 14.32 -13.19 5.31
C ALA A 235 14.08 -12.72 6.76
N PHE A 236 13.24 -13.42 7.52
CA PHE A 236 12.91 -13.06 8.91
C PHE A 236 14.10 -13.22 9.85
N GLU A 237 14.92 -14.25 9.69
CA GLU A 237 16.16 -14.40 10.46
C GLU A 237 17.10 -13.20 10.24
N LYS A 238 17.29 -12.78 8.99
CA LYS A 238 18.13 -11.62 8.64
C LYS A 238 17.49 -10.29 9.08
N ILE A 239 16.18 -10.13 8.97
CA ILE A 239 15.46 -8.95 9.50
C ILE A 239 15.66 -8.85 11.01
N ARG A 240 15.59 -9.97 11.74
CA ARG A 240 15.89 -10.02 13.17
C ARG A 240 17.32 -9.57 13.48
N GLU A 241 18.31 -10.00 12.71
CA GLU A 241 19.69 -9.53 12.88
C GLU A 241 19.80 -8.00 12.72
N LEU A 242 19.09 -7.43 11.73
CA LEU A 242 19.03 -5.98 11.53
C LEU A 242 18.35 -5.27 12.71
N ILE A 243 17.23 -5.79 13.20
CA ILE A 243 16.49 -5.25 14.36
C ILE A 243 17.38 -5.23 15.60
N VAL A 244 18.05 -6.34 15.91
CA VAL A 244 18.93 -6.45 17.08
C VAL A 244 20.13 -5.50 16.96
N ARG A 245 20.69 -5.36 15.74
CA ARG A 245 21.85 -4.50 15.49
C ARG A 245 21.54 -3.02 15.66
N HIS A 246 20.36 -2.57 15.23
CA HIS A 246 20.03 -1.14 15.14
C HIS A 246 19.04 -0.67 16.20
N GLY A 247 18.35 -1.58 16.90
CA GLY A 247 17.46 -1.24 18.02
C GLY A 247 16.12 -0.65 17.56
N LEU A 248 15.35 -1.41 16.78
CA LEU A 248 14.00 -1.04 16.38
C LEU A 248 13.10 -0.89 17.63
N GLU A 249 12.27 0.17 17.69
CA GLU A 249 11.39 0.44 18.83
C GLU A 249 10.05 -0.31 18.72
N SER A 250 9.52 -0.44 17.50
CA SER A 250 8.24 -1.09 17.23
C SER A 250 8.27 -1.89 15.93
N LEU A 251 7.78 -3.11 16.00
CA LEU A 251 7.57 -3.99 14.85
C LEU A 251 6.11 -4.41 14.79
N ALA A 252 5.51 -4.33 13.62
CA ALA A 252 4.21 -4.94 13.32
C ALA A 252 4.36 -5.89 12.13
N ILE A 253 3.82 -7.10 12.25
CA ILE A 253 3.71 -8.07 11.17
C ILE A 253 2.24 -8.42 11.04
N SER A 254 1.62 -8.17 9.88
CA SER A 254 0.21 -8.46 9.67
C SER A 254 -0.06 -9.12 8.33
N GLY A 255 -1.20 -9.79 8.22
CA GLY A 255 -1.65 -10.36 6.96
C GLY A 255 -0.78 -11.50 6.46
N CYS A 256 -0.80 -11.71 5.14
CA CYS A 256 -0.37 -12.95 4.51
C CYS A 256 0.99 -12.81 3.82
N HIS A 257 1.95 -13.65 4.20
CA HIS A 257 3.29 -13.67 3.61
C HIS A 257 3.43 -14.87 2.66
N TYR A 258 3.66 -14.59 1.38
CA TYR A 258 3.72 -15.59 0.31
C TYR A 258 5.13 -15.71 -0.23
N GLU A 259 5.54 -16.90 -0.64
CA GLU A 259 6.82 -17.13 -1.34
C GLU A 259 6.63 -18.06 -2.53
N ARG A 260 7.43 -17.88 -3.58
CA ARG A 260 7.36 -18.71 -4.79
C ARG A 260 7.81 -20.14 -4.50
N GLU A 261 7.07 -21.13 -5.02
CA GLU A 261 7.43 -22.53 -4.84
C GLU A 261 8.79 -22.86 -5.52
N PRO A 262 9.72 -23.54 -4.83
CA PRO A 262 11.05 -23.84 -5.36
C PRO A 262 11.07 -24.74 -6.61
N HIS A 263 9.97 -25.43 -6.93
CA HIS A 263 9.92 -26.48 -7.96
C HIS A 263 9.47 -25.96 -9.33
N GLY A 264 9.53 -24.65 -9.55
CA GLY A 264 9.23 -24.03 -10.85
C GLY A 264 7.75 -24.02 -11.20
N HIS A 265 6.88 -24.48 -10.30
CA HIS A 265 5.45 -24.23 -10.42
C HIS A 265 5.18 -22.73 -10.18
N PRO A 266 4.21 -22.14 -10.91
CA PRO A 266 3.78 -20.75 -10.68
C PRO A 266 2.94 -20.59 -9.41
N SER A 267 2.85 -21.63 -8.57
CA SER A 267 2.22 -21.57 -7.26
C SER A 267 3.09 -20.82 -6.26
N TYR A 268 2.41 -20.17 -5.33
CA TYR A 268 3.05 -19.55 -4.18
C TYR A 268 2.51 -20.21 -2.92
N ILE A 269 3.40 -20.34 -1.96
CA ILE A 269 3.16 -21.02 -0.71
C ILE A 269 2.95 -19.96 0.37
N PHE A 270 1.94 -20.21 1.19
CA PHE A 270 1.71 -19.42 2.39
C PHE A 270 2.75 -19.75 3.47
N ALA A 271 3.60 -18.79 3.81
CA ALA A 271 4.72 -19.01 4.72
C ALA A 271 4.38 -18.80 6.21
N SER A 272 3.25 -18.18 6.55
CA SER A 272 2.95 -17.80 7.94
C SER A 272 1.52 -18.07 8.39
N ARG A 273 1.17 -19.34 8.67
CA ARG A 273 -0.04 -19.67 9.44
C ARG A 273 0.28 -19.79 10.92
N PHE A 274 0.21 -18.68 11.64
CA PHE A 274 0.28 -18.68 13.10
C PHE A 274 -1.14 -18.59 13.67
N GLN A 275 -1.84 -19.72 13.73
CA GLN A 275 -3.12 -19.79 14.45
C GLN A 275 -2.90 -20.33 15.86
N ASN A 276 -3.36 -19.57 16.85
CA ASN A 276 -3.73 -20.10 18.15
C ASN A 276 -4.90 -21.10 17.93
N THR A 277 -4.56 -22.39 17.85
CA THR A 277 -5.36 -23.56 18.27
C THR A 277 -6.77 -23.82 17.73
N ALA A 278 -7.25 -23.19 16.65
CA ALA A 278 -8.43 -23.69 15.93
C ALA A 278 -8.25 -23.58 14.41
N GLU A 279 -8.17 -24.74 13.75
CA GLU A 279 -7.97 -24.88 12.31
C GLU A 279 -9.13 -24.26 11.52
N GLN A 280 -8.98 -23.00 11.10
CA GLN A 280 -9.79 -22.46 10.00
C GLN A 280 -8.85 -22.18 8.84
N LEU A 281 -8.89 -23.06 7.82
CA LEU A 281 -8.15 -22.89 6.56
C LEU A 281 -8.37 -21.44 6.08
N CYS A 282 -7.36 -20.82 5.49
CA CYS A 282 -7.49 -19.49 4.87
C CYS A 282 -8.39 -19.64 3.62
N GLY A 283 -9.69 -19.85 3.85
CA GLY A 283 -10.79 -19.67 2.93
C GLY A 283 -11.43 -18.31 3.16
N THR A 284 -12.68 -18.14 2.73
CA THR A 284 -13.50 -16.90 2.73
C THR A 284 -13.54 -16.08 4.03
N ASP A 285 -12.95 -16.53 5.13
CA ASP A 285 -12.95 -15.89 6.44
C ASP A 285 -11.55 -15.45 6.93
N CYS A 286 -10.51 -15.53 6.08
CA CYS A 286 -9.16 -15.10 6.44
C CYS A 286 -9.19 -13.57 6.65
N ILE A 287 -9.08 -13.12 7.91
CA ILE A 287 -9.01 -11.69 8.25
C ILE A 287 -7.68 -11.17 7.68
N PRO A 288 -7.68 -10.40 6.57
CA PRO A 288 -6.46 -10.09 5.80
C PRO A 288 -5.45 -9.24 6.58
N TYR A 289 -5.85 -8.77 7.76
CA TYR A 289 -5.14 -7.81 8.59
C TYR A 289 -4.88 -8.32 10.01
N GLY A 290 -4.96 -9.63 10.23
CA GLY A 290 -4.60 -10.23 11.51
C GLY A 290 -3.13 -9.92 11.87
N TYR A 291 -2.89 -9.43 13.08
CA TYR A 291 -1.55 -9.21 13.63
C TYR A 291 -0.92 -10.54 14.06
N ASN A 292 0.39 -10.66 13.83
CA ASN A 292 1.16 -11.84 14.17
C ASN A 292 2.10 -11.57 15.36
N GLY A 293 1.50 -11.40 16.54
CA GLY A 293 2.23 -11.08 17.77
C GLY A 293 3.30 -12.09 18.16
N THR A 294 3.13 -13.38 17.82
CA THR A 294 4.15 -14.42 18.09
C THR A 294 5.41 -14.20 17.26
N LEU A 295 5.26 -13.94 15.95
CA LEU A 295 6.39 -13.65 15.08
C LEU A 295 7.03 -12.30 15.44
N GLU A 296 6.23 -11.28 15.75
CA GLU A 296 6.73 -9.99 16.25
C GLU A 296 7.60 -10.16 17.50
N CYS A 297 7.11 -10.93 18.49
CA CYS A 297 7.86 -11.22 19.71
C CYS A 297 9.18 -11.95 19.41
N TYR A 298 9.16 -12.94 18.52
CA TYR A 298 10.38 -13.65 18.10
C TYR A 298 11.40 -12.73 17.44
N LEU A 299 10.95 -11.88 16.51
CA LEU A 299 11.81 -10.95 15.78
C LEU A 299 12.41 -9.87 16.70
N MET A 300 11.62 -9.36 17.63
CA MET A 300 12.05 -8.29 18.55
C MET A 300 12.88 -8.80 19.73
N TYR A 301 12.49 -9.93 20.33
CA TYR A 301 13.03 -10.39 21.62
C TYR A 301 13.74 -11.73 21.55
N GLY A 302 13.70 -12.42 20.41
CA GLY A 302 14.26 -13.76 20.24
C GLY A 302 13.37 -14.87 20.83
N GLY A 303 14.00 -15.99 21.19
CA GLY A 303 13.31 -17.21 21.62
C GLY A 303 13.17 -18.22 20.49
N PRO A 304 12.41 -19.31 20.71
CA PRO A 304 12.13 -20.28 19.66
C PRO A 304 11.26 -19.61 18.59
N CYS A 305 11.85 -19.35 17.43
CA CYS A 305 11.46 -20.15 16.28
C CYS A 305 9.97 -20.56 16.19
N PRO A 306 8.91 -19.72 16.03
CA PRO A 306 7.54 -20.26 16.08
C PRO A 306 7.17 -21.20 14.91
N TYR A 307 8.14 -21.73 14.15
CA TYR A 307 8.01 -22.68 13.06
C TYR A 307 7.52 -24.06 13.51
N VAL A 308 6.23 -24.20 13.77
CA VAL A 308 5.51 -25.43 13.47
C VAL A 308 4.61 -25.08 12.30
N TRP A 309 4.98 -25.45 11.07
CA TRP A 309 4.18 -25.21 9.86
C TRP A 309 3.08 -26.28 9.80
N PRO A 310 1.83 -26.00 10.20
CA PRO A 310 0.77 -26.98 10.12
C PRO A 310 0.11 -26.79 8.75
N TYR A 311 0.47 -27.65 7.79
CA TYR A 311 -0.12 -27.74 6.46
C TYR A 311 0.06 -26.51 5.55
N PHE A 312 0.66 -26.75 4.38
CA PHE A 312 0.76 -25.76 3.31
C PHE A 312 -0.63 -25.51 2.70
N ALA A 313 -1.10 -24.27 2.74
CA ALA A 313 -2.14 -23.81 1.85
C ALA A 313 -1.46 -23.28 0.58
N PHE A 314 -1.81 -23.85 -0.57
CA PHE A 314 -1.35 -23.36 -1.86
C PHE A 314 -2.32 -22.28 -2.32
N ALA A 315 -1.76 -21.16 -2.78
CA ALA A 315 -2.49 -20.21 -3.59
C ALA A 315 -1.83 -20.19 -4.97
N THR A 316 -2.63 -20.42 -6.01
CA THR A 316 -2.20 -20.24 -7.40
C THR A 316 -2.42 -18.77 -7.75
N PHE A 317 -1.38 -18.12 -8.24
CA PHE A 317 -1.42 -16.72 -8.66
C PHE A 317 -1.18 -16.67 -10.16
N ASP A 318 -1.94 -15.84 -10.87
CA ASP A 318 -1.76 -15.64 -12.29
C ASP A 318 -0.76 -14.50 -12.53
N GLY A 319 0.45 -14.86 -12.96
CA GLY A 319 1.49 -13.91 -13.41
C GLY A 319 2.92 -14.23 -12.95
N ASP A 320 3.89 -13.87 -13.78
CA ASP A 320 5.32 -13.85 -13.41
C ASP A 320 5.63 -12.57 -12.63
N PHE A 321 5.96 -12.67 -11.34
CA PHE A 321 6.32 -11.54 -10.46
C PHE A 321 7.83 -11.36 -10.30
#